data_AF-S7N4C6-F1
#
_entry.id   AF-S7N4C6-F1
#
_cell.length_a   1.000
_cell.length_b   1.000
_cell.length_c   1.000
_cell.angle_alpha   90.00
_cell.angle_beta   90.00
_cell.angle_gamma   90.00
#
_symmetry.space_group_name_H-M   'P 1'
#
loop_
_entity.id
_entity.type
_entity.pdbx_description
1 polymer ?
#
loop_
_entity_poly.entity_id
_entity_poly.type
_entity_poly.pdbx_seq_one_letter_code
_entity_poly.pdbx_strand_id
1 'polypeptide(L)'
;MESHQRDHENYVACSRSHRRRAKALLDFERHDDDELGFRKNDIITIISQKDEHCWVGELNGLRGWFPAKFVEVLDERSKEYSIAGDDTVTEGVTDLVRGTLCPALKALFEHGLKKPSLLGGACHPWLFIEEAAGREVERDFDSVYSRLVLCKTYRLDEDGKVLTPEELLYRAVQSVNVTHDAAHAQMDVKLRSLICVGLK
;
A
#
# COMPACT_ATOMS: atom_id res chain seq x y z
N MET A 1 17.22 -24.28 -5.97
CA MET A 1 16.61 -24.68 -4.69
C MET A 1 17.14 -23.86 -3.52
N GLU A 2 18.42 -23.48 -3.49
CA GLU A 2 19.02 -22.67 -2.41
C GLU A 2 18.47 -21.22 -2.28
N SER A 3 18.04 -20.57 -3.37
CA SER A 3 17.49 -19.21 -3.32
C SER A 3 16.20 -19.12 -2.50
N HIS A 4 15.24 -20.03 -2.76
CA HIS A 4 13.96 -20.05 -2.05
C HIS A 4 14.10 -20.36 -0.57
N GLN A 5 15.11 -21.15 -0.20
CA GLN A 5 15.39 -21.47 1.20
C GLN A 5 15.89 -20.24 1.95
N ARG A 6 16.76 -19.43 1.32
CA ARG A 6 17.25 -18.17 1.89
C ARG A 6 16.15 -17.12 1.99
N ASP A 7 15.28 -17.02 0.99
CA ASP A 7 14.13 -16.11 1.01
C ASP A 7 13.11 -16.52 2.10
N HIS A 8 12.89 -17.81 2.28
CA HIS A 8 12.05 -18.35 3.34
C HIS A 8 12.66 -18.09 4.73
N GLU A 9 13.96 -18.31 4.91
CA GLU A 9 14.68 -18.00 6.16
C GLU A 9 14.63 -16.50 6.48
N ASN A 10 14.78 -15.63 5.47
CA ASN A 10 14.66 -14.18 5.62
C ASN A 10 13.23 -13.76 5.99
N TYR A 11 12.22 -14.37 5.36
CA TYR A 11 10.81 -14.16 5.69
C TYR A 11 10.49 -14.60 7.13
N VAL A 12 10.94 -15.80 7.53
CA VAL A 12 10.76 -16.34 8.88
C VAL A 12 11.52 -15.53 9.93
N ALA A 13 12.72 -15.03 9.60
CA ALA A 13 13.49 -14.14 10.49
C ALA A 13 12.81 -12.78 10.67
N CYS A 14 12.22 -12.21 9.60
CA CYS A 14 11.46 -10.97 9.66
C CYS A 14 10.14 -11.13 10.43
N SER A 15 9.42 -12.24 10.19
CA SER A 15 8.18 -12.61 10.89
C SER A 15 8.40 -12.82 12.39
N ARG A 16 9.51 -13.45 12.81
CA ARG A 16 9.79 -13.72 14.23
C ARG A 16 10.09 -12.48 15.07
N SER A 17 10.35 -11.35 14.43
CA SER A 17 10.64 -10.07 15.09
C SER A 17 9.48 -9.11 14.83
N HIS A 18 8.36 -9.31 15.54
CA HIS A 18 7.21 -8.40 15.55
C HIS A 18 7.56 -7.06 16.23
N ARG A 19 8.51 -6.31 15.65
CA ARG A 19 8.88 -4.98 16.13
C ARG A 19 7.88 -4.00 15.55
N ARG A 20 7.04 -3.44 16.43
CA ARG A 20 6.12 -2.35 16.11
C ARG A 20 6.88 -1.26 15.36
N ARG A 21 6.31 -0.68 14.31
CA ARG A 21 6.97 0.37 13.52
C ARG A 21 6.16 1.66 13.55
N ALA A 22 6.81 2.77 13.29
CA ALA A 22 6.15 4.06 13.11
C ALA A 22 6.72 4.76 11.87
N LYS A 23 5.86 5.51 11.19
CA LYS A 23 6.24 6.38 10.08
C LYS A 23 6.42 7.80 10.60
N ALA A 24 7.56 8.41 10.29
CA ALA A 24 7.81 9.80 10.60
C ALA A 24 6.83 10.73 9.85
N LEU A 25 6.15 11.60 10.57
CA LEU A 25 5.26 12.62 10.01
C LEU A 25 6.00 13.93 9.70
N LEU A 26 7.14 14.14 10.37
CA LEU A 26 7.97 15.34 10.33
C LEU A 26 9.45 14.94 10.34
N ASP A 27 10.33 15.88 10.02
CA ASP A 27 11.77 15.72 10.24
C ASP A 27 12.09 15.90 11.73
N PHE A 28 13.06 15.13 12.24
CA PHE A 28 13.63 15.29 13.57
C PHE A 28 15.16 15.28 13.44
N GLU A 29 15.77 16.43 13.66
CA GLU A 29 17.23 16.56 13.60
C GLU A 29 17.85 16.13 14.93
N ARG A 30 18.81 15.22 14.86
CA ARG A 30 19.58 14.73 16.01
C ARG A 30 20.59 15.78 16.43
N HIS A 31 20.54 16.20 17.69
CA HIS A 31 21.49 17.12 18.30
C HIS A 31 22.44 16.40 19.25
N ASP A 32 21.94 15.39 19.97
CA ASP A 32 22.70 14.63 20.96
C ASP A 32 22.83 13.15 20.57
N ASP A 33 23.79 12.46 21.19
CA ASP A 33 24.13 11.09 20.81
C ASP A 33 23.08 10.04 21.19
N ASP A 34 22.19 10.36 22.12
CA ASP A 34 21.09 9.51 22.56
C ASP A 34 19.81 9.73 21.75
N GLU A 35 19.74 10.76 20.90
CA GLU A 35 18.61 11.05 20.02
C GLU A 35 18.67 10.23 18.72
N LEU A 36 17.51 9.85 18.19
CA LEU A 36 17.36 9.21 16.89
C LEU A 36 16.80 10.19 15.87
N GLY A 37 17.67 10.79 15.05
CA GLY A 37 17.25 11.66 13.95
C GLY A 37 16.66 10.90 12.77
N PHE A 38 15.67 11.49 12.11
CA PHE A 38 14.99 10.94 10.93
C PHE A 38 14.36 12.03 10.07
N ARG A 39 13.98 11.66 8.84
CA ARG A 39 13.23 12.49 7.91
C ARG A 39 11.77 12.06 7.83
N LYS A 40 10.90 12.98 7.42
CA LYS A 40 9.51 12.72 7.12
C LYS A 40 9.39 11.55 6.14
N ASN A 41 8.49 10.63 6.46
CA ASN A 41 8.22 9.34 5.83
C ASN A 41 9.20 8.21 6.14
N ASP A 42 10.26 8.42 6.92
CA ASP A 42 11.12 7.32 7.38
C ASP A 42 10.33 6.30 8.21
N ILE A 43 10.66 5.02 8.04
CA ILE A 43 10.05 3.92 8.79
C ILE A 43 10.96 3.52 9.95
N ILE A 44 10.56 3.89 11.16
CA ILE A 44 11.31 3.67 12.39
C ILE A 44 10.82 2.38 13.04
N THR A 45 11.75 1.54 13.44
CA THR A 45 11.45 0.35 14.24
C THR A 45 11.34 0.77 15.70
N ILE A 46 10.17 0.59 16.32
CA ILE A 46 9.94 0.98 17.72
C ILE A 46 10.48 -0.11 18.64
N ILE A 47 11.37 0.30 19.54
CA ILE A 47 12.01 -0.57 20.54
C ILE A 47 11.30 -0.49 21.88
N SER A 48 10.82 0.69 22.26
CA SER A 48 10.12 0.93 23.52
C SER A 48 9.16 2.10 23.42
N GLN A 49 7.96 1.93 23.97
CA GLN A 49 6.92 2.96 24.15
C GLN A 49 6.52 3.10 25.63
N LYS A 50 7.45 2.85 26.55
CA LYS A 50 7.16 2.93 27.99
C LYS A 50 6.77 4.35 28.45
N ASP A 51 7.24 5.36 27.75
CA ASP A 51 6.92 6.76 27.96
C ASP A 51 5.99 7.24 26.83
N GLU A 52 4.98 8.03 27.17
CA GLU A 52 3.94 8.48 26.23
C GLU A 52 4.45 9.54 25.24
N HIS A 53 5.48 10.29 25.60
CA HIS A 53 5.99 11.43 24.84
C HIS A 53 7.32 11.11 24.16
N CYS A 54 8.09 10.16 24.70
CA CYS A 54 9.45 9.85 24.27
C CYS A 54 9.62 8.35 24.01
N TRP A 55 9.75 7.96 22.74
CA TRP A 55 9.91 6.56 22.35
C TRP A 55 11.35 6.27 21.99
N VAL A 56 11.77 5.01 22.15
CA VAL A 56 13.08 4.53 21.68
C VAL A 56 12.87 3.78 20.39
N GLY A 57 13.60 4.16 19.35
CA GLY A 57 13.51 3.56 18.02
C GLY A 57 14.85 3.11 17.49
N GLU A 58 14.81 2.45 16.34
CA GLU A 58 15.96 2.08 15.53
C GLU A 58 15.69 2.39 14.06
N LEU A 59 16.62 3.07 13.41
CA LEU A 59 16.60 3.43 11.99
C LEU A 59 18.04 3.34 11.45
N ASN A 60 18.25 2.61 10.35
CA ASN A 60 19.56 2.44 9.70
C ASN A 60 20.68 1.97 10.65
N GLY A 61 20.34 1.11 11.62
CA GLY A 61 21.26 0.58 12.63
C GLY A 61 21.58 1.56 13.77
N LEU A 62 21.10 2.81 13.70
CA LEU A 62 21.17 3.78 14.79
C LEU A 62 19.98 3.60 15.71
N ARG A 63 20.21 3.72 17.02
CA ARG A 63 19.20 3.61 18.06
C ARG A 63 19.26 4.83 18.95
N GLY A 64 18.10 5.38 19.27
CA GLY A 64 17.99 6.56 20.12
C GLY A 64 16.53 6.86 20.44
N TRP A 65 16.31 7.89 21.25
CA TRP A 65 14.99 8.36 21.59
C TRP A 65 14.48 9.40 20.58
N PHE A 66 13.16 9.51 20.46
CA PHE A 66 12.51 10.53 19.65
C PHE A 66 11.11 10.89 20.17
N PRO A 67 10.57 12.07 19.81
CA PRO A 67 9.22 12.47 20.23
C PRO A 67 8.13 11.61 19.59
N ALA A 68 7.29 10.95 20.39
CA ALA A 68 6.20 10.12 19.91
C ALA A 68 5.23 10.88 18.99
N LYS A 69 4.99 12.17 19.27
CA LYS A 69 4.14 13.05 18.45
C LYS A 69 4.63 13.30 17.02
N PHE A 70 5.89 12.96 16.71
CA PHE A 70 6.47 13.18 15.37
C PHE A 70 6.29 11.98 14.45
N VAL A 71 5.70 10.91 14.96
CA VAL A 71 5.49 9.68 14.21
C VAL A 71 4.04 9.23 14.31
N GLU A 72 3.59 8.50 13.31
CA GLU A 72 2.35 7.74 13.35
C GLU A 72 2.74 6.27 13.47
N VAL A 73 2.25 5.57 14.51
CA VAL A 73 2.42 4.11 14.58
C VAL A 73 1.80 3.52 13.33
N LEU A 74 2.62 2.78 12.58
CA LEU A 74 2.11 1.97 11.48
C LEU A 74 1.28 0.87 12.13
N ASP A 75 -0.02 1.02 11.96
CA ASP A 75 -1.08 0.26 12.63
C ASP A 75 -0.73 -1.23 12.73
N GLU A 76 -1.03 -1.84 13.89
CA GLU A 76 -0.96 -3.29 14.14
C GLU A 76 -2.10 -4.02 13.38
N ARG A 77 -2.29 -3.70 12.09
CA ARG A 77 -3.36 -4.25 11.23
C ARG A 77 -3.10 -5.68 10.79
N SER A 78 -2.70 -6.59 11.67
CA SER A 78 -2.67 -8.04 11.40
C SER A 78 -1.88 -8.54 10.16
N LYS A 79 -1.29 -7.64 9.37
CA LYS A 79 -0.36 -7.90 8.29
C LYS A 79 0.98 -7.54 8.91
N GLU A 80 1.76 -8.56 9.25
CA GLU A 80 3.16 -8.39 9.63
C GLU A 80 3.79 -7.44 8.60
N TYR A 81 4.09 -6.19 8.98
CA TYR A 81 4.79 -5.29 8.07
C TYR A 81 6.14 -5.93 7.76
N SER A 82 6.30 -6.35 6.52
CA SER A 82 7.55 -6.87 6.00
C SER A 82 8.16 -5.84 5.07
N ILE A 83 9.44 -5.55 5.28
CA ILE A 83 10.23 -4.73 4.35
C ILE A 83 10.30 -5.35 2.95
N ALA A 84 10.01 -6.66 2.82
CA ALA A 84 10.09 -7.41 1.57
C ALA A 84 9.06 -6.98 0.51
N GLY A 85 8.13 -6.08 0.83
CA GLY A 85 7.17 -5.51 -0.12
C GLY A 85 7.06 -3.98 -0.08
N ASP A 86 7.87 -3.32 0.75
CA ASP A 86 7.87 -1.86 0.84
C ASP A 86 8.77 -1.27 -0.26
N ASP A 87 8.13 -0.70 -1.26
CA ASP A 87 8.79 -0.13 -2.45
C ASP A 87 9.58 1.15 -2.15
N THR A 88 9.39 1.74 -0.95
CA THR A 88 10.19 2.86 -0.45
C THR A 88 11.48 2.43 0.25
N VAL A 89 11.54 1.16 0.70
CA VAL A 89 12.70 0.58 1.42
C VAL A 89 13.52 -0.32 0.49
N THR A 90 12.84 -1.11 -0.33
CA THR A 90 13.47 -2.07 -1.24
C THR A 90 13.27 -1.62 -2.68
N GLU A 91 14.18 -0.81 -3.21
CA GLU A 91 14.09 -0.26 -4.58
C GLU A 91 13.87 -1.35 -5.64
N GLY A 92 14.48 -2.54 -5.47
CA GLY A 92 14.29 -3.67 -6.38
C GLY A 92 12.84 -4.18 -6.49
N VAL A 93 12.02 -4.00 -5.45
CA VAL A 93 10.59 -4.33 -5.50
C VAL A 93 9.86 -3.40 -6.46
N THR A 94 10.24 -2.12 -6.53
CA THR A 94 9.69 -1.19 -7.51
C THR A 94 9.92 -1.70 -8.93
N ASP A 95 11.14 -2.13 -9.25
CA ASP A 95 11.47 -2.58 -10.61
C ASP A 95 10.78 -3.89 -10.97
N LEU A 96 10.68 -4.83 -10.03
CA LEU A 96 9.95 -6.07 -10.24
C LEU A 96 8.46 -5.82 -10.47
N VAL A 97 7.83 -5.01 -9.62
CA VAL A 97 6.39 -4.77 -9.72
C VAL A 97 6.07 -3.80 -10.86
N ARG A 98 6.61 -2.59 -10.84
CA ARG A 98 6.29 -1.54 -11.82
C ARG A 98 6.96 -1.78 -13.16
N GLY A 99 8.19 -2.32 -13.17
CA GLY A 99 8.98 -2.54 -14.38
C GLY A 99 8.69 -3.87 -15.08
N THR A 100 8.27 -4.91 -14.36
CA THR A 100 8.08 -6.26 -14.94
C THR A 100 6.63 -6.75 -14.87
N LEU A 101 6.07 -6.86 -13.67
CA LEU A 101 4.74 -7.44 -13.46
C LEU A 101 3.64 -6.59 -14.09
N CYS A 102 3.68 -5.28 -13.88
CA CYS A 102 2.70 -4.33 -14.41
C CYS A 102 2.59 -4.38 -15.95
N PRO A 103 3.69 -4.30 -16.73
CA PRO A 103 3.64 -4.48 -18.17
C PRO A 103 3.10 -5.84 -18.62
N ALA A 104 3.46 -6.93 -17.92
CA ALA A 104 2.99 -8.27 -18.25
C ALA A 104 1.46 -8.39 -18.06
N LEU A 105 0.93 -7.91 -16.93
CA LEU A 105 -0.50 -7.87 -16.67
C LEU A 105 -1.23 -6.97 -17.66
N LYS A 106 -0.68 -5.79 -17.98
CA LYS A 106 -1.25 -4.90 -19.00
C LYS A 106 -1.37 -5.64 -20.34
N ALA A 107 -0.32 -6.32 -20.79
CA ALA A 107 -0.34 -7.08 -22.04
C ALA A 107 -1.43 -8.19 -22.04
N LEU A 108 -1.62 -8.87 -20.91
CA LEU A 108 -2.67 -9.87 -20.75
C LEU A 108 -4.07 -9.25 -20.86
N PHE A 109 -4.32 -8.13 -20.18
CA PHE A 109 -5.59 -7.42 -20.29
C PHE A 109 -5.82 -6.91 -21.72
N GLU A 110 -4.83 -6.28 -22.35
CA GLU A 110 -4.93 -5.78 -23.72
C GLU A 110 -5.22 -6.89 -24.74
N HIS A 111 -4.64 -8.08 -24.56
CA HIS A 111 -4.93 -9.23 -25.40
C HIS A 111 -6.41 -9.66 -25.32
N GLY A 112 -7.03 -9.56 -24.13
CA GLY A 112 -8.43 -9.90 -23.91
C GLY A 112 -9.43 -8.85 -24.37
N LEU A 113 -9.00 -7.62 -24.66
CA LEU A 113 -9.91 -6.53 -25.01
C LEU A 113 -10.32 -6.60 -26.48
N LYS A 114 -11.64 -6.59 -26.71
CA LYS A 114 -12.21 -6.44 -28.05
C LYS A 114 -11.96 -5.01 -28.55
N LYS A 115 -11.24 -4.87 -29.66
CA LYS A 115 -11.02 -3.58 -30.31
C LYS A 115 -12.36 -3.08 -30.89
N PRO A 116 -12.75 -1.81 -30.67
CA PRO A 116 -13.98 -1.27 -31.23
C PRO A 116 -13.93 -1.31 -32.75
N SER A 117 -14.98 -1.87 -33.37
CA SER A 117 -14.97 -2.22 -34.79
C SER A 117 -15.26 -1.05 -35.75
N LEU A 118 -15.80 0.09 -35.29
CA LEU A 118 -16.30 1.12 -36.23
C LEU A 118 -16.13 2.60 -35.80
N LEU A 119 -15.98 2.93 -34.51
CA LEU A 119 -16.06 4.34 -34.04
C LEU A 119 -14.86 4.85 -33.21
N GLY A 120 -13.73 4.13 -33.21
CA GLY A 120 -12.47 4.68 -32.67
C GLY A 120 -12.47 5.09 -31.20
N GLY A 121 -13.37 4.52 -30.37
CA GLY A 121 -13.40 4.80 -28.94
C GLY A 121 -12.10 4.36 -28.24
N ALA A 122 -11.74 5.06 -27.16
CA ALA A 122 -10.59 4.69 -26.33
C ALA A 122 -10.80 3.27 -25.80
N CYS A 123 -9.84 2.38 -26.09
CA CYS A 123 -9.82 1.01 -25.60
C CYS A 123 -8.61 0.88 -24.69
N HIS A 124 -8.84 0.75 -23.38
CA HIS A 124 -7.79 0.67 -22.38
C HIS A 124 -8.24 -0.23 -21.22
N PRO A 125 -7.36 -1.09 -20.65
CA PRO A 125 -7.71 -1.94 -19.51
C PRO A 125 -8.33 -1.18 -18.33
N TRP A 126 -7.81 0.02 -18.03
CA TRP A 126 -8.38 0.89 -16.99
C TRP A 126 -9.88 1.14 -17.17
N LEU A 127 -10.31 1.54 -18.36
CA LEU A 127 -11.72 1.88 -18.63
C LEU A 127 -12.63 0.66 -18.42
N PHE A 128 -12.17 -0.51 -18.85
CA PHE A 128 -12.90 -1.76 -18.64
C PHE A 128 -13.02 -2.10 -17.15
N ILE A 129 -11.93 -2.02 -16.40
CA ILE A 129 -11.91 -2.34 -14.97
C ILE A 129 -12.76 -1.35 -14.18
N GLU A 130 -12.68 -0.06 -14.51
CA GLU A 130 -13.47 1.00 -13.89
C GLU A 130 -14.97 0.79 -14.12
N GLU A 131 -15.36 0.49 -15.37
CA GLU A 131 -16.73 0.20 -15.72
C GLU A 131 -17.24 -1.08 -15.02
N ALA A 132 -16.45 -2.16 -15.04
CA ALA A 132 -16.81 -3.41 -14.38
C ALA A 132 -17.01 -3.20 -12.87
N ALA A 133 -16.06 -2.54 -12.20
CA ALA A 133 -16.14 -2.25 -10.78
C ALA A 133 -17.36 -1.40 -10.42
N GLY A 134 -17.72 -0.43 -11.26
CA GLY A 134 -18.92 0.39 -11.07
C GLY A 134 -20.22 -0.42 -11.21
N ARG A 135 -20.30 -1.29 -12.21
CA ARG A 135 -21.48 -2.14 -12.45
C ARG A 135 -21.75 -3.13 -11.32
N GLU A 136 -20.71 -3.72 -10.74
CA GLU A 136 -20.87 -4.69 -9.65
C GLU A 136 -21.55 -4.09 -8.41
N VAL A 137 -21.37 -2.80 -8.15
CA VAL A 137 -21.94 -2.12 -6.98
C VAL A 137 -23.22 -1.33 -7.28
N GLU A 138 -23.60 -1.21 -8.56
CA GLU A 138 -24.68 -0.31 -9.02
C GLU A 138 -26.03 -0.67 -8.39
N ARG A 139 -26.35 -1.96 -8.29
CA ARG A 139 -27.65 -2.43 -7.80
C ARG A 139 -27.92 -2.03 -6.34
N ASP A 140 -26.87 -1.95 -5.53
CA ASP A 140 -26.94 -1.77 -4.07
C ASP A 140 -26.07 -0.58 -3.61
N PHE A 141 -25.92 0.43 -4.48
CA PHE A 141 -24.92 1.50 -4.35
C PHE A 141 -24.93 2.21 -2.99
N ASP A 142 -26.10 2.64 -2.50
CA ASP A 142 -26.19 3.38 -1.24
C ASP A 142 -25.74 2.55 -0.03
N SER A 143 -26.05 1.25 -0.05
CA SER A 143 -25.63 0.29 0.98
C SER A 143 -24.14 0.02 0.92
N VAL A 144 -23.60 -0.19 -0.29
CA VAL A 144 -22.16 -0.35 -0.52
C VAL A 144 -21.42 0.90 -0.05
N TYR A 145 -21.87 2.08 -0.46
CA TYR A 145 -21.25 3.34 -0.09
C TYR A 145 -21.27 3.55 1.43
N SER A 146 -22.40 3.30 2.08
CA SER A 146 -22.52 3.37 3.54
C SER A 146 -21.53 2.43 4.24
N ARG A 147 -21.43 1.18 3.78
CA ARG A 147 -20.45 0.22 4.33
C ARG A 147 -19.02 0.65 4.09
N LEU A 148 -18.68 1.15 2.90
CA LEU A 148 -17.35 1.68 2.60
C LEU A 148 -16.98 2.87 3.52
N VAL A 149 -17.92 3.78 3.77
CA VAL A 149 -17.75 4.90 4.70
C VAL A 149 -17.56 4.41 6.13
N LEU A 150 -18.35 3.44 6.57
CA LEU A 150 -18.21 2.84 7.90
C LEU A 150 -16.88 2.10 8.03
N CYS A 151 -16.48 1.31 7.04
CA CYS A 151 -15.18 0.62 7.02
C CYS A 151 -14.03 1.61 7.10
N LYS A 152 -14.13 2.75 6.40
CA LYS A 152 -13.13 3.82 6.46
C LYS A 152 -13.10 4.51 7.83
N THR A 153 -14.27 4.81 8.38
CA THR A 153 -14.42 5.54 9.65
C THR A 153 -13.98 4.70 10.84
N TYR A 154 -14.41 3.43 10.87
CA TYR A 154 -14.20 2.51 11.98
C TYR A 154 -13.04 1.54 11.77
N ARG A 155 -12.32 1.66 10.64
CA ARG A 155 -11.17 0.79 10.28
C ARG A 155 -11.55 -0.70 10.31
N LEU A 156 -12.64 -1.04 9.63
CA LEU A 156 -13.18 -2.41 9.54
C LEU A 156 -12.70 -3.10 8.25
N ASP A 157 -11.41 -3.03 7.96
CA ASP A 157 -10.78 -3.55 6.74
C ASP A 157 -10.47 -5.06 6.82
N GLU A 158 -11.45 -5.85 7.27
CA GLU A 158 -11.35 -7.30 7.19
C GLU A 158 -11.72 -7.79 5.78
N ASP A 159 -10.71 -7.90 4.92
CA ASP A 159 -10.81 -8.44 3.56
C ASP A 159 -11.58 -9.78 3.56
N GLY A 160 -12.66 -9.86 2.80
CA GLY A 160 -13.51 -11.06 2.70
C GLY A 160 -14.42 -11.34 3.90
N LYS A 161 -14.40 -10.51 4.96
CA LYS A 161 -15.34 -10.60 6.08
C LYS A 161 -16.34 -9.43 6.12
N VAL A 162 -15.92 -8.23 5.73
CA VAL A 162 -16.76 -7.02 5.79
C VAL A 162 -17.11 -6.50 4.39
N LEU A 163 -16.13 -6.51 3.48
CA LEU A 163 -16.30 -6.12 2.08
C LEU A 163 -16.11 -7.33 1.17
N THR A 164 -16.95 -7.45 0.15
CA THR A 164 -16.77 -8.46 -0.89
C THR A 164 -15.58 -8.10 -1.79
N PRO A 165 -15.00 -9.05 -2.54
CA PRO A 165 -13.95 -8.75 -3.51
C PRO A 165 -14.33 -7.66 -4.52
N GLU A 166 -15.58 -7.62 -4.95
CA GLU A 166 -16.11 -6.64 -5.90
C GLU A 166 -16.14 -5.23 -5.29
N GLU A 167 -16.54 -5.13 -4.02
CA GLU A 167 -16.56 -3.87 -3.28
C GLU A 167 -15.16 -3.35 -2.95
N LEU A 168 -14.23 -4.27 -2.68
CA LEU A 168 -12.81 -3.95 -2.54
C LEU A 168 -12.24 -3.41 -3.85
N LEU A 169 -12.56 -4.04 -4.98
CA LEU A 169 -12.17 -3.56 -6.30
C LEU A 169 -12.74 -2.16 -6.56
N TYR A 170 -14.04 -1.96 -6.33
CA TYR A 170 -14.68 -0.65 -6.48
C TYR A 170 -14.01 0.41 -5.61
N ARG A 171 -13.77 0.13 -4.33
CA ARG A 171 -13.07 1.03 -3.41
C ARG A 171 -11.66 1.37 -3.90
N ALA A 172 -10.91 0.38 -4.39
CA ALA A 172 -9.56 0.58 -4.90
C ALA A 172 -9.56 1.47 -6.15
N VAL A 173 -10.47 1.23 -7.09
CA VAL A 173 -10.65 2.07 -8.29
C VAL A 173 -10.97 3.51 -7.91
N GLN A 174 -11.92 3.74 -6.99
CA GLN A 174 -12.26 5.09 -6.54
C GLN A 174 -11.08 5.79 -5.86
N SER A 175 -10.32 5.09 -5.03
CA SER A 175 -9.12 5.61 -4.39
C SER A 175 -8.05 6.02 -5.41
N VAL A 176 -7.84 5.20 -6.44
CA VAL A 176 -6.93 5.51 -7.55
C VAL A 176 -7.43 6.73 -8.32
N ASN A 177 -8.70 6.79 -8.71
CA ASN A 177 -9.26 7.95 -9.43
C ASN A 177 -9.08 9.25 -8.67
N VAL A 178 -9.51 9.30 -7.40
CA VAL A 178 -9.39 10.51 -6.56
C VAL A 178 -7.94 11.01 -6.49
N THR A 179 -6.98 10.10 -6.30
CA THR A 179 -5.57 10.48 -6.15
C THR A 179 -4.89 10.83 -7.48
N HIS A 180 -5.27 10.16 -8.58
CA HIS A 180 -4.58 10.26 -9.86
C HIS A 180 -5.19 11.34 -10.76
N ASP A 181 -6.50 11.57 -10.70
CA ASP A 181 -7.17 12.63 -11.45
C ASP A 181 -6.73 14.01 -10.97
N ALA A 182 -6.55 14.17 -9.66
CA ALA A 182 -5.98 15.38 -9.07
C ALA A 182 -4.56 15.69 -9.59
N ALA A 183 -3.83 14.66 -10.01
CA ALA A 183 -2.49 14.78 -10.59
C ALA A 183 -2.48 14.72 -12.14
N HIS A 184 -3.65 14.71 -12.79
CA HIS A 184 -3.80 14.52 -14.24
C HIS A 184 -3.05 13.30 -14.79
N ALA A 185 -2.98 12.22 -14.01
CA ALA A 185 -2.21 11.05 -14.37
C ALA A 185 -2.89 10.24 -15.49
N GLN A 186 -2.06 9.64 -16.34
CA GLN A 186 -2.53 8.82 -17.46
C GLN A 186 -3.14 7.49 -16.97
N MET A 187 -3.98 6.87 -17.79
CA MET A 187 -4.64 5.60 -17.46
C MET A 187 -3.65 4.46 -17.18
N ASP A 188 -2.48 4.46 -17.81
CA ASP A 188 -1.41 3.51 -17.51
C ASP A 188 -0.90 3.65 -16.07
N VAL A 189 -0.79 4.89 -15.58
CA VAL A 189 -0.36 5.15 -14.19
C VAL A 189 -1.43 4.65 -13.23
N LYS A 190 -2.71 4.93 -13.51
CA LYS A 190 -3.84 4.41 -12.73
C LYS A 190 -3.85 2.88 -12.67
N LEU A 191 -3.68 2.22 -13.83
CA LEU A 191 -3.65 0.76 -13.92
C LEU A 191 -2.51 0.16 -13.09
N ARG A 192 -1.30 0.71 -13.19
CA ARG A 192 -0.15 0.27 -12.39
C ARG A 192 -0.39 0.44 -10.90
N SER A 193 -0.98 1.57 -10.49
CA SER A 193 -1.31 1.82 -9.09
C SER A 193 -2.35 0.84 -8.56
N LEU A 194 -3.38 0.50 -9.34
CA LEU A 194 -4.36 -0.51 -8.96
C LEU A 194 -3.73 -1.90 -8.80
N ILE A 195 -2.83 -2.30 -9.72
CA ILE A 195 -2.06 -3.54 -9.58
C ILE A 195 -1.26 -3.54 -8.28
N CYS A 196 -0.59 -2.42 -7.95
CA CYS A 196 0.16 -2.29 -6.70
C CYS A 196 -0.76 -2.36 -5.46
N VAL A 197 -1.98 -1.82 -5.55
CA VAL A 197 -2.96 -1.93 -4.46
C VAL A 197 -3.38 -3.38 -4.26
N GLY A 198 -3.59 -4.15 -5.33
CA GLY A 198 -3.97 -5.57 -5.24
C GLY A 198 -2.88 -6.50 -4.70
N LEU A 199 -1.63 -6.05 -4.61
CA LEU A 199 -0.52 -6.80 -4.01
C LEU A 199 -0.37 -6.58 -2.50
N LYS A 200 -1.09 -5.61 -1.93
CA LYS A 200 -1.05 -5.24 -0.50
C LYS A 200 -2.12 -5.96 0.31
#